data_AF-A0A0X8HVY9-F1
#
_entry.id   AF-A0A0X8HVY9-F1
#
_cell.length_a   1.000
_cell.length_b   1.000
_cell.length_c   1.000
_cell.angle_alpha   90.00
_cell.angle_beta   90.00
_cell.angle_gamma   90.00
#
_symmetry.space_group_name_H-M   'P 1'
#
loop_
_entity.id
_entity.type
_entity.pdbx_description
1 polymer ?
#
loop_
_entity_poly.entity_id
_entity_poly.type
_entity_poly.pdbx_seq_one_letter_code
_entity_poly.pdbx_strand_id
1 'polypeptide(L)'
;MNKNQKDKFKERHISHKYNTLHTIPRVGIPQISGLYLKSFYNALKRNRIALPTSILENDRKFCSSCGCIQICGYNLEAKVVESKTAGSITRNLAYKCLNCNKVKLFELSSQEDTTSVEKSPFIAKWPKTPSENKTKGAVTKKTAKDRAKMRKNTLSNMLASKKQETASKNKVTLSLSDFLQK
;
A
#
# COMPACT_ATOMS: atom_id res chain seq x y z
N MET A 1 -37.98 9.94 -29.70
CA MET A 1 -36.83 10.46 -28.91
C MET A 1 -35.53 10.10 -29.61
N ASN A 2 -34.69 11.10 -29.91
CA ASN A 2 -33.44 10.93 -30.67
C ASN A 2 -32.42 10.07 -29.87
N LYS A 3 -31.59 9.27 -30.54
CA LYS A 3 -30.60 8.38 -29.91
C LYS A 3 -29.63 9.17 -29.01
N ASN A 4 -29.12 10.30 -29.49
CA ASN A 4 -28.22 11.17 -28.72
C ASN A 4 -28.89 11.74 -27.46
N GLN A 5 -30.20 12.02 -27.52
CA GLN A 5 -30.95 12.48 -26.35
C GLN A 5 -31.16 11.36 -25.33
N LYS A 6 -31.39 10.13 -25.80
CA LYS A 6 -31.51 8.94 -24.94
C LYS A 6 -30.21 8.65 -24.20
N ASP A 7 -29.07 8.73 -24.89
CA ASP A 7 -27.76 8.46 -24.29
C ASP A 7 -27.39 9.52 -23.24
N LYS A 8 -27.60 10.81 -23.55
CA LYS A 8 -27.44 11.90 -22.56
C LYS A 8 -28.36 11.75 -21.36
N PHE A 9 -29.62 11.35 -21.59
CA PHE A 9 -30.56 11.10 -20.50
C PHE A 9 -30.11 9.94 -19.61
N LYS A 10 -29.68 8.83 -20.22
CA LYS A 10 -29.15 7.66 -19.52
C LYS A 10 -27.98 8.03 -18.61
N GLU A 11 -27.00 8.76 -19.13
CA GLU A 11 -25.84 9.22 -18.37
C GLU A 11 -26.25 10.11 -17.19
N ARG A 12 -27.06 11.14 -17.43
CA ARG A 12 -27.57 12.04 -16.38
C ARG A 12 -28.36 11.28 -15.32
N HIS A 13 -29.21 10.35 -15.72
CA HIS A 13 -30.04 9.57 -14.82
C HIS A 13 -29.20 8.68 -13.89
N ILE A 14 -28.14 8.05 -14.41
CA ILE A 14 -27.24 7.21 -13.61
C ILE A 14 -26.37 8.06 -12.70
N SER A 15 -25.81 9.15 -13.22
CA SER A 15 -25.03 10.12 -12.44
C SER A 15 -25.85 10.68 -11.29
N HIS A 16 -27.11 11.04 -11.54
CA HIS A 16 -28.04 11.50 -10.51
C HIS A 16 -28.24 10.46 -9.41
N LYS A 17 -28.59 9.20 -9.76
CA LYS A 17 -28.77 8.12 -8.76
C LYS A 17 -27.50 7.89 -7.93
N TYR A 18 -26.34 7.95 -8.57
CA TYR A 18 -25.06 7.80 -7.90
C TYR A 18 -24.77 8.96 -6.95
N ASN A 19 -25.06 10.20 -7.35
CA ASN A 19 -24.92 11.37 -6.49
C ASN A 19 -25.86 11.29 -5.29
N THR A 20 -27.12 10.87 -5.50
CA THR A 20 -28.07 10.64 -4.40
C THR A 20 -27.50 9.66 -3.38
N LEU A 21 -26.90 8.55 -3.82
CA LEU A 21 -26.26 7.60 -2.93
C LEU A 21 -25.20 8.24 -2.03
N HIS A 22 -24.37 9.14 -2.57
CA HIS A 22 -23.30 9.81 -1.81
C HIS A 22 -23.81 10.92 -0.88
N THR A 23 -25.01 11.43 -1.12
CA THR A 23 -25.66 12.41 -0.22
C THR A 23 -26.36 11.75 0.97
N ILE A 24 -26.80 10.50 0.86
CA ILE A 24 -27.56 9.79 1.92
C ILE A 24 -26.84 9.76 3.27
N PRO A 25 -25.52 9.48 3.37
CA PRO A 25 -24.83 9.46 4.65
C PRO A 25 -24.95 10.79 5.44
N ARG A 26 -25.15 11.92 4.75
CA ARG A 26 -25.35 13.24 5.38
C ARG A 26 -26.73 13.39 6.02
N VAL A 27 -27.72 12.65 5.52
CA VAL A 27 -29.09 12.66 6.05
C VAL A 27 -29.19 11.85 7.35
N GLY A 28 -28.22 10.96 7.61
CA GLY A 28 -28.16 10.19 8.86
C GLY A 28 -29.12 9.00 8.95
N ILE A 29 -29.85 8.69 7.88
CA ILE A 29 -30.82 7.58 7.83
C ILE A 29 -30.20 6.40 7.06
N PRO A 30 -29.69 5.35 7.72
CA PRO A 30 -29.06 4.20 7.04
C PRO A 30 -30.06 3.26 6.35
N GLN A 31 -31.35 3.30 6.70
CA GLN A 31 -32.36 2.40 6.14
C GLN A 31 -32.62 2.68 4.65
N ILE A 32 -32.54 3.94 4.25
CA ILE A 32 -32.78 4.35 2.87
C ILE A 32 -31.62 3.97 1.95
N SER A 33 -30.39 3.82 2.45
CA SER A 33 -29.23 3.52 1.58
C SER A 33 -29.39 2.22 0.81
N GLY A 34 -29.94 1.18 1.43
CA GLY A 34 -30.20 -0.10 0.76
C GLY A 34 -31.21 0.02 -0.39
N LEU A 35 -32.27 0.83 -0.21
CA LEU A 35 -33.29 1.06 -1.24
C LEU A 35 -32.72 1.80 -2.45
N TYR A 36 -31.97 2.87 -2.21
CA TYR A 36 -31.33 3.64 -3.27
C TYR A 36 -30.23 2.82 -3.97
N LEU A 37 -29.50 1.99 -3.24
CA LEU A 37 -28.44 1.15 -3.81
C LEU A 37 -29.05 0.09 -4.74
N LYS A 38 -30.14 -0.55 -4.30
CA LYS A 38 -30.90 -1.48 -5.14
C LYS A 38 -31.46 -0.79 -6.38
N SER A 39 -31.99 0.43 -6.24
CA SER A 39 -32.49 1.24 -7.36
C SER A 39 -31.38 1.58 -8.37
N PHE A 40 -30.18 1.88 -7.89
CA PHE A 40 -29.00 2.15 -8.71
C PHE A 40 -28.55 0.90 -9.48
N TYR A 41 -28.39 -0.25 -8.81
CA TYR A 41 -28.03 -1.49 -9.48
C TYR A 41 -29.08 -1.96 -10.50
N ASN A 42 -30.37 -1.78 -10.19
CA ASN A 42 -31.44 -2.06 -11.15
C ASN A 42 -31.36 -1.15 -12.39
N ALA A 43 -31.03 0.13 -12.21
CA ALA A 43 -30.86 1.06 -13.32
C ALA A 43 -29.67 0.67 -14.19
N LEU A 44 -28.55 0.23 -13.60
CA LEU A 44 -27.37 -0.24 -14.33
C LEU A 44 -27.66 -1.53 -15.11
N LYS A 45 -28.35 -2.49 -14.48
CA LYS A 45 -28.75 -3.76 -15.12
C LYS A 45 -29.65 -3.53 -16.34
N ARG A 46 -30.67 -2.66 -16.21
CA ARG A 46 -31.57 -2.30 -17.32
C ARG A 46 -30.82 -1.64 -18.48
N ASN A 47 -29.81 -0.84 -18.15
CA ASN A 47 -29.03 -0.09 -19.11
C ASN A 47 -27.79 -0.85 -19.65
N ARG A 48 -27.54 -2.08 -19.17
CA ARG A 48 -26.39 -2.93 -19.52
C ARG A 48 -25.04 -2.20 -19.40
N ILE A 49 -24.85 -1.48 -18.31
CA ILE A 49 -23.57 -0.79 -18.04
C ILE A 49 -22.76 -1.63 -17.07
N ALA A 50 -21.53 -1.94 -17.46
CA ALA A 50 -20.54 -2.54 -16.57
C ALA A 50 -19.96 -1.45 -15.65
N LEU A 51 -19.95 -1.72 -14.35
CA LEU A 51 -19.25 -0.87 -13.38
C LEU A 51 -17.82 -1.35 -13.19
N PRO A 52 -16.90 -0.46 -12.75
CA PRO A 52 -15.58 -0.84 -12.27
C PRO A 52 -15.66 -1.81 -11.07
N THR A 53 -14.68 -2.72 -10.97
CA THR A 53 -14.56 -3.70 -9.88
C THR A 53 -14.46 -3.04 -8.51
N SER A 54 -13.82 -1.87 -8.42
CA SER A 54 -13.72 -1.09 -7.18
C SER A 54 -15.06 -0.72 -6.53
N ILE A 55 -16.13 -0.64 -7.34
CA ILE A 55 -17.49 -0.31 -6.87
C ILE A 55 -18.31 -1.58 -6.64
N LEU A 56 -18.13 -2.59 -7.50
CA LEU A 56 -18.88 -3.85 -7.46
C LEU A 56 -18.42 -4.79 -6.34
N GLU A 57 -17.14 -4.72 -5.96
CA GLU A 57 -16.60 -5.62 -4.94
C GLU A 57 -17.32 -5.44 -3.61
N ASN A 58 -17.82 -6.57 -3.10
CA ASN A 58 -18.63 -6.64 -1.89
C ASN A 58 -17.86 -6.05 -0.69
N ASP A 59 -18.49 -5.11 0.01
CA ASP A 59 -17.98 -4.48 1.24
C ASP A 59 -16.70 -3.64 1.07
N ARG A 60 -16.30 -3.29 -0.17
CA ARG A 60 -15.24 -2.28 -0.40
C ARG A 60 -15.76 -0.85 -0.32
N LYS A 61 -16.81 -0.56 -1.09
CA LYS A 61 -17.42 0.78 -1.17
C LYS A 61 -18.77 0.86 -0.49
N PHE A 62 -19.58 -0.19 -0.63
CA PHE A 62 -20.89 -0.30 0.00
C PHE A 62 -20.90 -1.52 0.89
N CYS A 63 -21.47 -1.39 2.08
CA CYS A 63 -21.68 -2.53 2.94
C CYS A 63 -22.80 -3.43 2.39
N SER A 64 -22.52 -4.73 2.31
CA SER A 64 -23.39 -5.80 1.85
C SER A 64 -24.70 -5.93 2.64
N SER A 65 -24.73 -5.46 3.89
CA SER A 65 -25.91 -5.57 4.76
C SER A 65 -26.82 -4.35 4.71
N CYS A 66 -26.29 -3.16 5.02
CA CYS A 66 -27.08 -1.92 5.06
C CYS A 66 -27.20 -1.25 3.69
N GLY A 67 -26.33 -1.60 2.73
CA GLY A 67 -26.16 -0.87 1.48
C GLY A 67 -25.60 0.55 1.66
N CYS A 68 -25.08 0.86 2.85
CA CYS A 68 -24.53 2.17 3.18
C CYS A 68 -23.11 2.32 2.62
N ILE A 69 -22.78 3.52 2.11
CA ILE A 69 -21.43 3.83 1.60
C ILE A 69 -20.45 3.81 2.76
N GLN A 70 -19.36 3.09 2.64
CA GLN A 70 -18.30 3.07 3.64
C GLN A 70 -17.39 4.29 3.45
N ILE A 71 -17.32 5.12 4.49
CA ILE A 71 -16.51 6.32 4.60
C ILE A 71 -15.65 6.14 5.85
N CYS A 72 -14.33 6.02 5.65
CA CYS A 72 -13.35 5.90 6.72
C CYS A 72 -13.51 7.07 7.71
N GLY A 73 -13.57 6.75 9.01
CA GLY A 73 -13.69 7.76 10.07
C GLY A 73 -15.10 8.31 10.32
N TYR A 74 -16.09 7.93 9.51
CA TYR A 74 -17.50 8.28 9.74
C TYR A 74 -18.36 7.07 10.08
N ASN A 75 -18.46 6.11 9.17
CA ASN A 75 -19.28 4.91 9.35
C ASN A 75 -18.52 3.60 9.10
N LEU A 76 -17.21 3.71 8.85
CA LEU A 76 -16.29 2.60 8.73
C LEU A 76 -15.15 2.76 9.75
N GLU A 77 -14.95 1.71 10.55
CA GLU A 77 -13.76 1.50 11.36
C GLU A 77 -12.87 0.47 10.63
N ALA A 78 -11.69 0.89 10.21
CA ALA A 78 -10.71 0.04 9.55
C ALA A 78 -9.56 -0.29 10.51
N LYS A 79 -9.28 -1.58 10.71
CA LYS A 79 -8.20 -2.07 11.58
C LYS A 79 -7.42 -3.17 10.89
N VAL A 80 -6.10 -3.17 11.05
CA VAL A 80 -5.26 -4.31 10.64
C VAL A 80 -5.23 -5.30 11.80
N VAL A 81 -5.68 -6.52 11.53
CA VAL A 81 -5.68 -7.64 12.47
C VAL A 81 -4.64 -8.64 11.99
N GLU A 82 -3.66 -8.91 12.85
CA GLU A 82 -2.66 -9.94 12.60
C GLU A 82 -3.10 -11.23 13.30
N SER A 83 -3.33 -12.29 12.54
CA SER A 83 -3.59 -13.63 13.08
C SER A 83 -2.36 -14.50 12.90
N LYS A 84 -1.83 -15.03 14.01
CA LYS A 84 -0.76 -16.02 14.01
C LYS A 84 -1.39 -17.40 14.12
N THR A 85 -1.38 -18.16 13.03
CA THR A 85 -1.84 -19.54 13.03
C THR A 85 -0.68 -20.42 12.59
N ALA A 86 -0.20 -21.27 13.51
CA ALA A 86 0.76 -22.36 13.33
C ALA A 86 1.77 -22.19 12.16
N GLY A 87 2.66 -21.19 12.24
CA GLY A 87 3.75 -20.98 11.28
C GLY A 87 3.44 -20.05 10.09
N SER A 88 2.33 -19.32 10.13
CA SER A 88 2.06 -18.22 9.18
C SER A 88 1.52 -17.00 9.92
N ILE A 89 2.07 -15.82 9.59
CA ILE A 89 1.53 -14.54 10.04
C ILE A 89 0.64 -14.02 8.91
N THR A 90 -0.67 -14.11 9.11
CA THR A 90 -1.65 -13.55 8.17
C THR A 90 -2.03 -12.14 8.62
N ARG A 91 -1.79 -11.15 7.75
CA ARG A 91 -2.24 -9.77 7.98
C ARG A 91 -3.55 -9.53 7.23
N ASN A 92 -4.61 -9.29 7.99
CA ASN A 92 -5.95 -9.04 7.46
C ASN A 92 -6.39 -7.62 7.77
N LEU A 93 -6.95 -6.92 6.78
CA LEU A 93 -7.61 -5.64 6.97
C LEU A 93 -9.09 -5.89 7.31
N ALA A 94 -9.49 -5.55 8.54
CA ALA A 94 -10.84 -5.66 9.04
C ALA A 94 -11.60 -4.34 8.84
N TYR A 95 -12.68 -4.38 8.08
CA TYR A 95 -13.63 -3.29 7.85
C TYR A 95 -14.88 -3.55 8.67
N LYS A 96 -15.08 -2.76 9.73
CA LYS A 96 -16.28 -2.80 10.58
C LYS A 96 -17.21 -1.65 10.23
N CYS A 97 -18.43 -1.96 9.80
CA CYS A 97 -19.47 -0.97 9.58
C CYS A 97 -20.10 -0.55 10.92
N LEU A 98 -20.13 0.75 11.22
CA LEU A 98 -20.71 1.26 12.47
C LEU A 98 -22.24 1.23 12.50
N ASN A 99 -22.89 1.16 11.34
CA ASN A 99 -24.35 1.16 11.24
C ASN A 99 -24.96 -0.24 11.49
N CYS A 100 -24.27 -1.31 11.10
CA CYS A 100 -24.79 -2.69 11.19
C CYS A 100 -23.85 -3.67 11.90
N ASN A 101 -22.70 -3.20 12.39
CA ASN A 101 -21.67 -3.99 13.08
C ASN A 101 -21.09 -5.17 12.30
N LYS A 102 -21.37 -5.32 11.01
CA LYS A 102 -20.74 -6.35 10.19
C LYS A 102 -19.27 -6.04 9.94
N VAL A 103 -18.46 -7.09 10.07
CA VAL A 103 -17.02 -7.05 9.84
C VAL A 103 -16.71 -7.82 8.56
N LYS A 104 -15.95 -7.19 7.66
CA LYS A 104 -15.37 -7.81 6.47
C LYS A 104 -13.87 -7.89 6.65
N LEU A 105 -13.27 -9.02 6.32
CA LEU A 105 -11.82 -9.21 6.33
C LEU A 105 -11.32 -9.21 4.88
N PHE A 106 -10.26 -8.46 4.63
CA PHE A 106 -9.51 -8.48 3.38
C PHE A 106 -8.09 -8.95 3.66
N GLU A 107 -7.63 -9.96 2.95
CA GLU A 107 -6.27 -10.45 3.08
C GLU A 107 -5.30 -9.48 2.40
N LEU A 108 -4.29 -9.00 3.14
CA LEU A 108 -3.26 -8.11 2.62
C LEU A 108 -2.03 -8.89 2.18
N SER A 109 -1.57 -9.78 3.06
CA SER A 109 -0.40 -10.62 2.83
C SER A 109 -0.41 -11.79 3.81
N SER A 110 -0.28 -13.00 3.30
CA SER A 110 0.15 -14.15 4.09
C SER A 110 1.66 -14.25 3.98
N GLN A 111 2.37 -14.09 5.09
CA GLN A 111 3.79 -14.42 5.15
C GLN A 111 3.90 -15.81 5.78
N GLU A 112 4.30 -16.79 4.97
CA GLU A 112 4.71 -18.10 5.47
C GLU A 112 6.01 -17.91 6.25
N ASP A 113 6.07 -18.40 7.49
CA ASP A 113 7.32 -18.45 8.21
C ASP A 113 8.24 -19.41 7.47
N THR A 114 9.16 -18.88 6.66
CA THR A 114 10.34 -19.61 6.20
C THR A 114 11.33 -19.79 7.36
N THR A 115 10.86 -20.34 8.48
CA THR A 115 11.69 -20.86 9.57
C THR A 115 11.54 -22.36 9.66
N SER A 116 11.91 -23.04 8.58
CA SER A 116 12.44 -24.41 8.64
C SER A 116 13.43 -24.65 7.49
N VAL A 117 14.30 -23.68 7.20
CA VAL A 117 15.60 -24.09 6.65
C VAL A 117 16.33 -24.70 7.83
N GLU A 118 16.33 -26.04 7.92
CA GLU A 118 17.29 -26.76 8.74
C GLU A 118 18.65 -26.16 8.42
N LYS A 119 19.20 -25.38 9.36
CA LYS A 119 20.57 -24.92 9.28
C LYS A 119 21.40 -26.18 9.42
N SER A 120 21.70 -26.84 8.30
CA SER A 120 22.75 -27.84 8.26
C SER A 120 23.98 -27.22 8.91
N PRO A 121 24.67 -27.94 9.82
CA PRO A 121 25.79 -27.38 10.53
C PRO A 121 26.78 -26.86 9.49
N PHE A 122 27.02 -25.56 9.51
CA PHE A 122 27.99 -24.92 8.63
C PHE A 122 29.38 -25.45 9.00
N ILE A 123 29.82 -26.49 8.30
CA ILE A 123 31.19 -27.00 8.40
C ILE A 123 32.02 -26.13 7.47
N ALA A 124 32.68 -25.12 8.04
CA ALA A 124 33.69 -24.34 7.34
C ALA A 124 34.85 -25.26 6.92
N LYS A 125 34.83 -25.74 5.67
CA LYS A 125 36.00 -26.37 5.06
C LYS A 125 36.98 -25.26 4.68
N TRP A 126 37.82 -24.88 5.63
CA TRP A 126 38.98 -24.04 5.36
C TRP A 126 39.91 -24.79 4.39
N PRO A 127 40.37 -24.16 3.29
CA PRO A 127 41.37 -24.77 2.44
C PRO A 127 42.64 -24.99 3.27
N LYS A 128 43.01 -26.25 3.49
CA LYS A 128 44.31 -26.60 4.05
C LYS A 128 45.34 -26.23 3.00
N THR A 129 45.99 -25.09 3.16
CA THR A 129 47.22 -24.79 2.41
C THR A 129 48.27 -25.83 2.79
N PRO A 130 48.89 -26.52 1.83
CA PRO A 130 49.95 -27.48 2.11
C PRO A 130 51.10 -26.77 2.80
N SER A 131 51.59 -27.40 3.85
CA SER A 131 52.67 -26.93 4.71
C SER A 131 53.91 -26.57 3.90
N GLU A 132 54.47 -25.38 4.11
CA GLU A 132 55.91 -25.19 4.00
C GLU A 132 56.37 -23.96 4.78
N ASN A 133 57.14 -24.23 5.84
CA ASN A 133 58.37 -23.56 6.22
C ASN A 133 58.42 -22.04 6.42
N LYS A 134 58.82 -21.72 7.67
CA LYS A 134 59.73 -20.65 8.10
C LYS A 134 59.16 -19.28 8.50
N THR A 135 59.73 -18.86 9.63
CA THR A 135 60.00 -17.50 10.12
C THR A 135 58.93 -16.73 10.90
N LYS A 136 59.26 -16.57 12.19
CA LYS A 136 58.80 -15.57 13.15
C LYS A 136 58.59 -14.20 12.49
N GLY A 137 57.37 -13.69 12.53
CA GLY A 137 57.02 -12.34 12.06
C GLY A 137 55.94 -11.73 12.95
N ALA A 138 56.30 -10.63 13.61
CA ALA A 138 55.52 -9.96 14.64
C ALA A 138 54.16 -9.45 14.13
N VAL A 139 53.12 -9.67 14.94
CA VAL A 139 51.79 -9.04 14.77
C VAL A 139 51.94 -7.53 14.95
N THR A 140 51.89 -6.79 13.84
CA THR A 140 51.98 -5.32 13.83
C THR A 140 50.64 -4.75 14.35
N LYS A 141 50.62 -4.33 15.61
CA LYS A 141 49.49 -3.58 16.20
C LYS A 141 49.35 -2.24 15.49
N LYS A 142 48.28 -2.05 14.71
CA LYS A 142 47.93 -0.72 14.16
C LYS A 142 47.58 0.23 15.32
N THR A 143 48.23 1.38 15.34
CA THR A 143 48.20 2.37 16.42
C THR A 143 46.88 3.15 16.45
N ALA A 144 46.46 3.60 17.63
CA ALA A 144 45.21 4.36 17.86
C ALA A 144 45.13 5.69 17.07
N LYS A 145 46.25 6.15 16.51
CA LYS A 145 46.36 7.38 15.71
C LYS A 145 45.68 7.26 14.35
N ASP A 146 45.60 6.05 13.76
CA ASP A 146 44.93 5.83 12.48
C ASP A 146 43.39 5.77 12.62
N ARG A 147 42.87 5.40 13.79
CA ARG A 147 41.43 5.44 14.08
C ARG A 147 40.90 6.87 14.26
N ALA A 148 41.75 7.81 14.65
CA ALA A 148 41.38 9.22 14.85
C ALA A 148 41.22 9.99 13.53
N LYS A 149 41.93 9.60 12.46
CA LYS A 149 41.78 10.22 11.13
C LYS A 149 40.46 9.87 10.44
N MET A 150 39.85 8.73 10.75
CA MET A 150 38.54 8.33 10.21
C MET A 150 37.34 9.08 10.84
N ARG A 151 37.57 9.89 11.89
CA ARG A 151 36.51 10.65 12.59
C ARG A 151 36.41 12.13 12.18
N LYS A 152 37.05 12.55 11.08
CA LYS A 152 36.94 13.91 10.53
C LYS A 152 36.06 13.98 9.26
N ASN A 153 34.86 13.42 9.33
CA ASN A 153 33.80 13.71 8.36
C ASN A 153 32.89 14.81 8.94
N THR A 154 33.33 16.06 8.83
CA THR A 154 32.49 17.24 9.07
C THR A 154 31.44 17.35 7.96
N LEU A 155 30.25 17.84 8.30
CA LEU A 155 29.12 18.07 7.37
C LEU A 155 29.54 18.81 6.09
N SER A 156 30.52 19.71 6.19
CA SER A 156 31.12 20.44 5.07
C SER A 156 31.73 19.52 4.01
N ASN A 157 32.41 18.44 4.43
CA ASN A 157 33.00 17.46 3.50
C ASN A 157 31.93 16.56 2.87
N MET A 158 30.87 16.20 3.62
CA MET A 158 29.74 15.45 3.07
C MET A 158 28.90 16.27 2.07
N LEU A 159 28.77 17.59 2.29
CA LEU A 159 28.09 18.48 1.36
C LEU A 159 28.93 18.74 0.11
N ALA A 160 30.26 18.84 0.25
CA ALA A 160 31.16 18.98 -0.89
C ALA A 160 31.16 17.73 -1.78
N SER A 161 31.21 16.53 -1.19
CA SER A 161 31.11 15.28 -1.95
C SER A 161 29.72 15.12 -2.60
N LYS A 162 28.64 15.49 -1.91
CA LYS A 162 27.28 15.46 -2.48
C LYS A 162 27.10 16.45 -3.65
N LYS A 163 27.70 17.65 -3.56
CA LYS A 163 27.69 18.62 -4.67
C LYS A 163 28.48 18.10 -5.88
N GLN A 164 29.62 17.45 -5.66
CA GLN A 164 30.39 16.81 -6.74
C GLN A 164 29.64 15.61 -7.35
N GLU A 165 28.92 14.82 -6.56
CA GLU A 165 28.04 13.75 -7.07
C GLU A 165 26.85 14.26 -7.87
N THR A 166 26.29 15.43 -7.54
CA THR A 166 25.21 16.05 -8.33
C THR A 166 25.71 16.72 -9.61
N ALA A 167 26.96 17.15 -9.65
CA ALA A 167 27.57 17.74 -10.85
C ALA A 167 28.03 16.67 -11.87
N SER A 168 28.37 15.47 -11.40
CA SER A 168 28.89 14.38 -12.24
C SER A 168 27.81 13.41 -12.75
N LYS A 169 26.60 13.47 -12.20
CA LYS A 169 25.45 12.71 -12.72
C LYS A 169 24.49 13.67 -13.38
N ASN A 170 24.56 13.75 -14.72
CA ASN A 170 23.52 14.31 -15.57
C ASN A 170 22.16 13.74 -15.12
N LYS A 171 21.45 14.50 -14.29
CA LYS A 171 20.07 14.24 -13.91
C LYS A 171 19.30 15.50 -14.23
N VAL A 172 18.47 15.36 -15.26
CA VAL A 172 17.31 16.20 -15.53
C VAL A 172 16.64 16.54 -14.20
N THR A 173 16.84 17.77 -13.75
CA THR A 173 16.11 18.32 -12.61
C THR A 173 14.88 18.97 -13.21
N LEU A 174 13.74 18.27 -13.16
CA LEU A 174 12.44 18.85 -13.46
C LEU A 174 12.20 19.98 -12.46
N SER A 175 12.33 21.21 -12.94
CA SER A 175 12.04 22.41 -12.18
C SER A 175 10.53 22.57 -12.09
N LEU A 176 10.00 22.94 -10.92
CA LEU A 176 8.57 23.20 -10.69
C LEU A 176 8.01 24.29 -11.62
N SER A 177 8.88 25.17 -12.12
CA SER A 177 8.58 26.18 -13.14
C SER A 177 8.17 25.59 -14.49
N ASP A 178 8.72 24.44 -14.89
CA ASP A 178 8.39 23.79 -16.17
C ASP A 178 7.03 23.10 -16.14
N PHE A 179 6.50 22.77 -14.94
CA PHE A 179 5.19 22.13 -14.79
C PHE A 179 4.02 23.14 -14.80
N LEU A 180 4.30 24.42 -14.57
CA LEU A 180 3.30 25.49 -14.48
C LEU A 180 3.12 26.26 -15.79
N GLN A 181 3.82 25.87 -16.87
CA GLN A 181 3.72 26.48 -18.19
C GLN A 181 3.23 25.48 -19.26
N LYS A 182 2.01 24.98 -19.09
CA LYS A 182 0.96 24.78 -20.13
C LYS A 182 -0.07 23.74 -19.70
#